data_AF-A0A955UX60-F1
#
_entry.id   AF-A0A955UX60-F1
#
_cell.length_a   1.000
_cell.length_b   1.000
_cell.length_c   1.000
_cell.angle_alpha   90.00
_cell.angle_beta   90.00
_cell.angle_gamma   90.00
#
_symmetry.space_group_name_H-M   'P 1'
#
loop_
_entity.id
_entity.type
_entity.pdbx_description
1 polymer ?
#
loop_
_entity_poly.entity_id
_entity_poly.type
_entity_poly.pdbx_seq_one_letter_code
_entity_poly.pdbx_strand_id
1 'polypeptide(L)'
;NEWVDRLAPKAAAVVAVGTCATYGGIPAMKNNPTGAMGLPDYLGWDWKSAAGLPVVCIPGCPAQPDNMTETLLYLVLHLAGLAPAPELDEALRPKWLFERTVHEGCNRAAYYEHGDFDREYGGHKCLVKLGCEGPVVKCNVPIRGWVNGLGGCPNVGGICMACTMPGFPDKYMPFMGEDWKSNASTIPARFLYGPVIKYLRNWEIRHSGDREPAWRRPGAQLRTGYRPHWR
;
A
#
# COMPACT_ATOMS: atom_id res chain seq x y z
N ASN A 1 -13.77 -8.07 -29.10
CA ASN A 1 -12.62 -8.67 -28.39
C ASN A 1 -11.81 -9.66 -29.24
N GLU A 2 -11.82 -9.51 -30.57
CA GLU A 2 -11.19 -10.43 -31.54
C GLU A 2 -9.70 -10.74 -31.28
N TRP A 3 -8.90 -9.72 -30.91
CA TRP A 3 -7.48 -9.92 -30.63
C TRP A 3 -7.24 -10.80 -29.40
N VAL A 4 -8.06 -10.65 -28.36
CA VAL A 4 -7.96 -11.45 -27.14
C VAL A 4 -8.25 -12.91 -27.45
N ASP A 5 -9.32 -13.18 -28.21
CA ASP A 5 -9.73 -14.54 -28.59
C ASP A 5 -8.66 -15.27 -29.41
N ARG A 6 -7.95 -14.53 -30.28
CA ARG A 6 -6.91 -15.09 -31.15
C ARG A 6 -5.60 -15.36 -30.42
N LEU A 7 -5.26 -14.54 -29.43
CA LEU A 7 -3.92 -14.50 -28.81
C LEU A 7 -3.88 -15.18 -27.45
N ALA A 8 -4.87 -14.93 -26.58
CA ALA A 8 -4.84 -15.40 -25.19
C ALA A 8 -4.69 -16.93 -25.07
N PRO A 9 -5.41 -17.77 -25.85
CA PRO A 9 -5.28 -19.23 -25.75
C PRO A 9 -3.90 -19.77 -26.19
N LYS A 10 -3.09 -18.96 -26.88
CA LYS A 10 -1.77 -19.34 -27.40
C LYS A 10 -0.62 -18.78 -26.57
N ALA A 11 -0.90 -17.81 -25.70
CA ALA A 11 0.12 -17.16 -24.90
C ALA A 11 0.57 -18.08 -23.75
N ALA A 12 1.88 -18.06 -23.46
CA ALA A 12 2.44 -18.77 -22.30
C ALA A 12 1.97 -18.14 -20.98
N ALA A 13 1.75 -16.83 -20.95
CA ALA A 13 1.17 -16.10 -19.83
C ALA A 13 0.35 -14.93 -20.38
N VAL A 14 -0.71 -14.54 -19.65
CA VAL A 14 -1.52 -13.35 -19.97
C VAL A 14 -1.50 -12.43 -18.75
N VAL A 15 -1.08 -11.19 -18.98
CA VAL A 15 -0.89 -10.19 -17.93
C VAL A 15 -1.79 -8.99 -18.21
N ALA A 16 -2.65 -8.65 -17.26
CA ALA A 16 -3.46 -7.45 -17.28
C ALA A 16 -2.75 -6.36 -16.48
N VAL A 17 -2.36 -5.27 -17.14
CA VAL A 17 -1.60 -4.18 -16.52
C VAL A 17 -2.47 -2.93 -16.40
N GLY A 18 -2.57 -2.41 -15.18
CA GLY A 18 -3.39 -1.28 -14.82
C GLY A 18 -4.84 -1.66 -14.54
N THR A 19 -5.49 -0.88 -13.68
CA THR A 19 -6.83 -1.20 -13.16
C THR A 19 -7.89 -1.32 -14.24
N CYS A 20 -7.74 -0.59 -15.35
CA CYS A 20 -8.63 -0.71 -16.49
C CYS A 20 -8.58 -2.11 -17.11
N ALA A 21 -7.37 -2.65 -17.32
CA ALA A 21 -7.21 -3.98 -17.90
C ALA A 21 -7.53 -5.09 -16.90
N THR A 22 -7.29 -4.89 -15.61
CA THR A 22 -7.54 -5.92 -14.59
C THR A 22 -9.01 -6.00 -14.21
N TYR A 23 -9.67 -4.87 -13.98
CA TYR A 23 -11.01 -4.81 -13.35
C TYR A 23 -11.96 -3.82 -14.04
N GLY A 24 -11.63 -3.34 -15.24
CA GLY A 24 -12.42 -2.37 -15.99
C GLY A 24 -12.10 -0.91 -15.63
N GLY A 25 -11.93 -0.60 -14.34
CA GLY A 25 -11.51 0.73 -13.86
C GLY A 25 -12.44 1.87 -14.29
N ILE A 26 -11.88 3.08 -14.50
CA ILE A 26 -12.67 4.28 -14.86
C ILE A 26 -13.52 4.07 -16.14
N PRO A 27 -13.03 3.44 -17.23
CA PRO A 27 -13.87 3.16 -18.39
C PRO A 27 -15.08 2.26 -18.11
N ALA A 28 -15.02 1.41 -17.09
CA ALA A 28 -16.11 0.51 -16.69
C ALA A 28 -17.03 1.11 -15.61
N MET A 29 -16.88 2.40 -15.28
CA MET A 29 -17.69 3.09 -14.27
C MET A 29 -19.19 3.03 -14.59
N LYS A 30 -20.04 3.21 -13.57
CA LYS A 30 -21.48 3.35 -13.72
C LYS A 30 -21.84 4.33 -14.86
N ASN A 31 -22.79 3.92 -15.70
CA ASN A 31 -23.27 4.66 -16.87
C ASN A 31 -22.26 4.83 -18.03
N ASN A 32 -21.19 4.05 -18.07
CA ASN A 32 -20.33 4.03 -19.26
C ASN A 32 -21.10 3.51 -20.50
N PRO A 33 -20.93 4.11 -21.69
CA PRO A 33 -21.67 3.72 -22.89
C PRO A 33 -21.06 2.50 -23.61
N THR A 34 -19.94 1.96 -23.11
CA THR A 34 -19.13 0.96 -23.80
C THR A 34 -19.31 -0.47 -23.28
N GLY A 35 -19.82 -0.65 -22.06
CA GLY A 35 -19.81 -1.93 -21.37
C GLY A 35 -18.41 -2.48 -21.13
N ALA A 36 -17.43 -1.60 -20.88
CA ALA A 36 -16.04 -2.03 -20.66
C ALA A 36 -15.91 -2.91 -19.42
N MET A 37 -14.97 -3.85 -19.43
CA MET A 37 -14.76 -4.82 -18.34
C MET A 37 -13.27 -5.20 -18.23
N GLY A 38 -12.90 -5.85 -17.12
CA GLY A 38 -11.56 -6.39 -16.94
C GLY A 38 -11.32 -7.63 -17.78
N LEU A 39 -10.05 -7.97 -17.97
CA LEU A 39 -9.65 -9.19 -18.67
C LEU A 39 -10.14 -10.49 -17.99
N PRO A 40 -10.12 -10.61 -16.64
CA PRO A 40 -10.71 -11.76 -15.95
C PRO A 40 -12.23 -11.86 -16.14
N ASP A 41 -12.94 -10.73 -16.26
CA ASP A 41 -14.38 -10.74 -16.53
C ASP A 41 -14.68 -11.26 -17.94
N TYR A 42 -13.80 -10.95 -18.90
CA TYR A 42 -13.96 -11.40 -20.29
C TYR A 42 -13.53 -12.87 -20.49
N LEU A 43 -12.36 -13.28 -19.98
CA LEU A 43 -11.81 -14.62 -20.18
C LEU A 43 -12.39 -15.66 -19.22
N GLY A 44 -12.93 -15.23 -18.09
CA GLY A 44 -13.27 -16.08 -16.94
C GLY A 44 -12.21 -15.99 -15.85
N TRP A 45 -12.65 -15.90 -14.60
CA TRP A 45 -11.77 -15.76 -13.43
C TRP A 45 -10.93 -17.00 -13.13
N ASP A 46 -11.35 -18.16 -13.64
CA ASP A 46 -10.67 -19.46 -13.56
C ASP A 46 -9.87 -19.81 -14.84
N TRP A 47 -9.86 -18.92 -15.83
CA TRP A 47 -9.15 -19.12 -17.09
C TRP A 47 -7.65 -19.35 -16.88
N LYS A 48 -7.08 -20.24 -17.69
CA LYS A 48 -5.64 -20.54 -17.69
C LYS A 48 -5.05 -20.44 -19.09
N SER A 49 -3.83 -19.92 -19.14
CA SER A 49 -2.98 -19.83 -20.34
C SER A 49 -2.46 -21.20 -20.79
N ALA A 50 -1.76 -21.22 -21.93
CA ALA A 50 -1.18 -22.45 -22.49
C ALA A 50 -0.15 -23.10 -21.54
N ALA A 51 0.48 -22.33 -20.65
CA ALA A 51 1.39 -22.85 -19.62
C ALA A 51 0.69 -23.18 -18.28
N GLY A 52 -0.64 -23.14 -18.23
CA GLY A 52 -1.42 -23.43 -17.02
C GLY A 52 -1.46 -22.29 -16.00
N LEU A 53 -0.93 -21.11 -16.33
CA LEU A 53 -0.98 -19.93 -15.46
C LEU A 53 -2.33 -19.22 -15.56
N PRO A 54 -2.94 -18.77 -14.43
CA PRO A 54 -4.08 -17.87 -14.45
C PRO A 54 -3.72 -16.51 -15.07
N VAL A 55 -4.73 -15.68 -15.36
CA VAL A 55 -4.49 -14.26 -15.69
C VAL A 55 -3.74 -13.61 -14.52
N VAL A 56 -2.64 -12.90 -14.79
CA VAL A 56 -1.90 -12.17 -13.76
C VAL A 56 -2.31 -10.70 -13.79
N CYS A 57 -2.89 -10.22 -12.69
CA CYS A 57 -3.38 -8.84 -12.57
C CYS A 57 -2.36 -7.95 -11.84
N ILE A 58 -1.92 -6.88 -12.51
CA ILE A 58 -1.06 -5.84 -11.94
C ILE A 58 -1.86 -4.52 -11.91
N PRO A 59 -2.77 -4.33 -10.93
CA PRO A 59 -3.62 -3.16 -10.90
C PRO A 59 -2.87 -1.89 -10.44
N GLY A 60 -3.52 -0.76 -10.62
CA GLY A 60 -3.04 0.59 -10.36
C GLY A 60 -3.46 1.53 -11.50
N CYS A 61 -3.72 2.79 -11.17
CA CYS A 61 -4.12 3.81 -12.15
C CYS A 61 -3.18 5.03 -12.11
N PRO A 62 -1.96 4.92 -12.67
CA PRO A 62 -1.40 3.76 -13.40
C PRO A 62 -0.78 2.71 -12.46
N ALA A 63 -0.37 1.57 -13.01
CA ALA A 63 0.39 0.57 -12.25
C ALA A 63 1.75 1.17 -11.83
N GLN A 64 2.20 0.87 -10.61
CA GLN A 64 3.51 1.34 -10.15
C GLN A 64 4.62 0.71 -11.02
N PRO A 65 5.65 1.47 -11.45
CA PRO A 65 6.60 1.01 -12.47
C PRO A 65 7.37 -0.27 -12.11
N ASP A 66 7.84 -0.38 -10.87
CA ASP A 66 8.56 -1.56 -10.40
C ASP A 66 7.62 -2.75 -10.22
N ASN A 67 6.41 -2.57 -9.71
CA ASN A 67 5.41 -3.64 -9.58
C ASN A 67 5.16 -4.33 -10.93
N MET A 68 5.11 -3.54 -12.02
CA MET A 68 5.01 -4.06 -13.37
C MET A 68 6.27 -4.86 -13.76
N THR A 69 7.45 -4.25 -13.61
CA THR A 69 8.72 -4.84 -14.06
C THR A 69 9.10 -6.09 -13.24
N GLU A 70 8.91 -6.05 -11.92
CA GLU A 70 9.14 -7.16 -10.98
C GLU A 70 8.24 -8.37 -11.31
N THR A 71 6.97 -8.13 -11.58
CA THR A 71 6.03 -9.21 -11.95
C THR A 71 6.40 -9.84 -13.29
N LEU A 72 6.75 -9.03 -14.30
CA LEU A 72 7.18 -9.54 -15.60
C LEU A 72 8.48 -10.34 -15.48
N LEU A 73 9.45 -9.85 -14.71
CA LEU A 73 10.69 -10.57 -14.43
C LEU A 73 10.42 -11.92 -13.74
N TYR A 74 9.54 -11.93 -12.73
CA TYR A 74 9.17 -13.15 -12.04
C TYR A 74 8.56 -14.18 -12.99
N LEU A 75 7.66 -13.75 -13.89
CA LEU A 75 7.06 -14.63 -14.90
C LEU A 75 8.10 -15.20 -15.87
N VAL A 76 9.07 -14.39 -16.31
CA VAL A 76 10.17 -14.86 -17.15
C VAL A 76 10.99 -15.93 -16.43
N LEU A 77 11.35 -15.70 -15.16
CA LEU A 77 12.08 -16.69 -14.36
C LEU A 77 11.29 -17.98 -14.15
N HIS A 78 9.97 -17.88 -13.93
CA HIS A 78 9.10 -19.05 -13.81
C HIS A 78 9.04 -19.86 -15.12
N LEU A 79 8.80 -19.19 -16.25
CA LEU A 79 8.75 -19.84 -17.57
C LEU A 79 10.09 -20.45 -17.98
N ALA A 80 11.21 -19.92 -17.47
CA ALA A 80 12.54 -20.50 -17.64
C ALA A 80 12.81 -21.72 -16.72
N GLY A 81 11.87 -22.09 -15.84
CA GLY A 81 12.02 -23.17 -14.86
C GLY A 81 12.91 -22.82 -13.66
N LEU A 82 13.19 -21.53 -13.44
CA LEU A 82 14.07 -21.04 -12.37
C LEU A 82 13.29 -20.57 -11.12
N ALA A 83 11.98 -20.43 -11.23
CA ALA A 83 11.10 -20.03 -10.12
C ALA A 83 9.80 -20.85 -10.13
N PRO A 84 9.15 -21.06 -8.97
CA PRO A 84 7.81 -21.62 -8.92
C PRO A 84 6.78 -20.64 -9.51
N ALA A 85 5.58 -21.13 -9.83
CA ALA A 85 4.50 -20.27 -10.30
C ALA A 85 4.21 -19.17 -9.26
N PRO A 86 3.91 -17.92 -9.70
CA PRO A 86 3.67 -16.83 -8.77
C PRO A 86 2.44 -17.10 -7.91
N GLU A 87 2.55 -16.86 -6.61
CA GLU A 87 1.39 -16.87 -5.74
C GLU A 87 0.54 -15.63 -5.97
N LEU A 88 -0.70 -15.85 -6.39
CA LEU A 88 -1.69 -14.80 -6.58
C LEU A 88 -2.74 -14.82 -5.46
N ASP A 89 -3.29 -13.66 -5.15
CA ASP A 89 -4.47 -13.54 -4.28
C ASP A 89 -5.77 -13.83 -5.06
N GLU A 90 -6.91 -13.76 -4.37
CA GLU A 90 -8.23 -14.08 -4.94
C GLU A 90 -8.65 -13.11 -6.05
N ALA A 91 -8.02 -11.94 -6.13
CA ALA A 91 -8.22 -10.96 -7.19
C ALA A 91 -7.12 -11.07 -8.28
N LEU A 92 -6.41 -12.19 -8.32
CA LEU A 92 -5.37 -12.55 -9.28
C LEU A 92 -4.12 -11.65 -9.22
N ARG A 93 -3.83 -11.04 -8.07
CA ARG A 93 -2.69 -10.13 -7.90
C ARG A 93 -1.50 -10.84 -7.27
N PRO A 94 -0.26 -10.54 -7.67
CA PRO A 94 0.95 -10.97 -6.96
C PRO A 94 0.87 -10.67 -5.45
N LYS A 95 0.86 -11.71 -4.60
CA LYS A 95 0.69 -11.52 -3.15
C LYS A 95 1.78 -10.60 -2.57
N TRP A 96 3.04 -10.78 -2.97
CA TRP A 96 4.15 -9.98 -2.45
C TRP A 96 4.03 -8.47 -2.72
N LEU A 97 3.19 -8.06 -3.68
CA LEU A 97 2.93 -6.66 -4.01
C LEU A 97 1.62 -6.12 -3.39
N PHE A 98 0.60 -6.98 -3.27
CA PHE A 98 -0.77 -6.56 -2.94
C PHE A 98 -1.38 -7.28 -1.72
N GLU A 99 -0.58 -7.97 -0.91
CA GLU A 99 -1.06 -8.59 0.33
C GLU A 99 -1.36 -7.55 1.41
N ARG A 100 -0.47 -6.56 1.56
CA ARG A 100 -0.59 -5.50 2.56
C ARG A 100 -1.43 -4.33 2.07
N THR A 101 -2.07 -3.68 3.03
CA THR A 101 -2.79 -2.43 2.82
C THR A 101 -1.84 -1.23 2.71
N VAL A 102 -2.33 -0.16 2.09
CA VAL A 102 -1.70 1.17 2.08
C VAL A 102 -1.41 1.64 3.50
N HIS A 103 -2.34 1.40 4.43
CA HIS A 103 -2.20 1.84 5.81
C HIS A 103 -1.02 1.18 6.53
N GLU A 104 -0.82 -0.12 6.32
CA GLU A 104 0.29 -0.88 6.89
C GLU A 104 1.67 -0.43 6.39
N GLY A 105 1.72 0.34 5.29
CA GLY A 105 2.95 0.91 4.74
C GLY A 105 3.07 2.43 4.90
N CYS A 106 2.08 3.10 5.48
CA CYS A 106 2.01 4.56 5.50
C CYS A 106 2.86 5.15 6.63
N ASN A 107 3.80 6.04 6.30
CA ASN A 107 4.59 6.79 7.29
C ASN A 107 3.74 7.74 8.17
N ARG A 108 2.47 7.97 7.83
CA ARG A 108 1.51 8.73 8.65
C ARG A 108 0.70 7.85 9.62
N ALA A 109 0.97 6.55 9.71
CA ALA A 109 0.21 5.60 10.53
C ALA A 109 0.29 5.90 12.04
N ALA A 110 1.40 6.43 12.55
CA ALA A 110 1.52 6.81 13.97
C ALA A 110 0.52 7.92 14.37
N TYR A 111 0.21 8.85 13.46
CA TYR A 111 -0.83 9.85 13.69
C TYR A 111 -2.21 9.21 13.79
N TYR A 112 -2.46 8.18 12.97
CA TYR A 112 -3.69 7.41 13.03
C TYR A 112 -3.83 6.66 14.36
N GLU A 113 -2.77 6.00 14.83
CA GLU A 113 -2.71 5.30 16.13
C GLU A 113 -3.12 6.21 17.29
N HIS A 114 -2.75 7.48 17.24
CA HIS A 114 -3.05 8.46 18.28
C HIS A 114 -4.35 9.23 18.08
N GLY A 115 -5.10 8.92 17.01
CA GLY A 115 -6.30 9.66 16.65
C GLY A 115 -6.05 11.12 16.26
N ASP A 116 -4.86 11.43 15.75
CA ASP A 116 -4.41 12.76 15.34
C ASP A 116 -4.58 12.90 13.81
N PHE A 117 -5.60 13.63 13.40
CA PHE A 117 -6.04 13.68 12.00
C PHE A 117 -6.01 15.11 11.48
N ASP A 118 -5.62 15.28 10.21
CA ASP A 118 -5.77 16.56 9.52
C ASP A 118 -7.24 16.78 9.14
N ARG A 119 -7.63 18.06 9.13
CA ARG A 119 -8.96 18.54 8.71
C ARG A 119 -8.91 19.37 7.43
N GLU A 120 -7.71 19.66 6.95
CA GLU A 120 -7.45 20.42 5.73
C GLU A 120 -6.24 19.80 5.03
N TYR A 121 -6.14 20.00 3.71
CA TYR A 121 -4.98 19.58 2.93
C TYR A 121 -3.76 20.45 3.24
N GLY A 122 -2.56 19.91 3.05
CA GLY A 122 -1.29 20.58 3.36
C GLY A 122 -0.71 20.27 4.74
N GLY A 123 -1.49 19.61 5.60
CA GLY A 123 -1.00 19.08 6.88
C GLY A 123 -0.09 17.86 6.75
N HIS A 124 0.53 17.49 7.87
CA HIS A 124 1.48 16.38 7.97
C HIS A 124 0.91 15.13 8.67
N LYS A 125 -0.33 15.18 9.15
CA LYS A 125 -0.98 14.12 9.93
C LYS A 125 -1.79 13.18 9.05
N CYS A 126 -2.46 12.21 9.66
CA CYS A 126 -3.24 11.24 8.92
C CYS A 126 -4.45 11.89 8.22
N LEU A 127 -4.67 11.51 6.96
CA LEU A 127 -5.67 12.08 6.05
C LEU A 127 -6.99 11.29 6.00
N VAL A 128 -7.22 10.33 6.91
CA VAL A 128 -8.43 9.49 6.88
C VAL A 128 -9.73 10.33 6.96
N LYS A 129 -9.68 11.47 7.65
CA LYS A 129 -10.79 12.43 7.74
C LYS A 129 -10.98 13.31 6.50
N LEU A 130 -10.16 13.13 5.47
CA LEU A 130 -10.25 13.83 4.19
C LEU A 130 -10.62 12.89 3.03
N GLY A 131 -10.93 11.62 3.32
CA GLY A 131 -11.30 10.61 2.31
C GLY A 131 -10.19 9.61 1.97
N CYS A 132 -9.15 9.49 2.80
CA CYS A 132 -8.11 8.49 2.55
C CYS A 132 -8.60 7.06 2.86
N GLU A 133 -8.69 6.23 1.82
CA GLU A 133 -9.10 4.81 1.89
C GLU A 133 -7.97 3.86 2.26
N GLY A 134 -6.83 4.38 2.71
CA GLY A 134 -5.64 3.59 2.99
C GLY A 134 -5.87 2.34 3.87
N PRO A 135 -6.73 2.36 4.90
CA PRO A 135 -7.01 1.18 5.74
C PRO A 135 -7.62 -0.01 5.01
N VAL A 136 -8.31 0.21 3.89
CA VAL A 136 -9.10 -0.83 3.18
C VAL A 136 -8.61 -1.08 1.74
N VAL A 137 -7.42 -0.58 1.41
CA VAL A 137 -6.85 -0.66 0.05
C VAL A 137 -5.55 -1.43 0.06
N LYS A 138 -5.47 -2.48 -0.76
CA LYS A 138 -4.26 -3.27 -1.02
C LYS A 138 -3.37 -2.57 -2.03
N CYS A 139 -2.25 -1.99 -1.58
CA CYS A 139 -1.25 -1.34 -2.42
C CYS A 139 0.02 -1.02 -1.61
N ASN A 140 1.19 -1.29 -2.19
CA ASN A 140 2.50 -1.07 -1.57
C ASN A 140 3.11 0.32 -1.77
N VAL A 141 2.45 1.24 -2.50
CA VAL A 141 3.00 2.56 -2.85
C VAL A 141 3.54 3.36 -1.66
N PRO A 142 2.88 3.44 -0.49
CA PRO A 142 3.40 4.27 0.60
C PRO A 142 4.70 3.76 1.21
N ILE A 143 4.90 2.43 1.25
CA ILE A 143 6.13 1.81 1.78
C ILE A 143 7.23 1.75 0.73
N ARG A 144 6.86 1.62 -0.56
CA ARG A 144 7.80 1.51 -1.69
C ARG A 144 8.24 2.87 -2.23
N GLY A 145 7.40 3.90 -2.12
CA GLY A 145 7.47 5.10 -2.93
C GLY A 145 6.91 4.89 -4.33
N TRP A 146 6.98 5.93 -5.17
CA TRP A 146 6.51 5.87 -6.56
C TRP A 146 7.65 5.57 -7.53
N VAL A 147 8.67 6.45 -7.57
CA VAL A 147 9.86 6.31 -8.42
C VAL A 147 11.10 6.53 -7.56
N ASN A 148 12.00 5.53 -7.49
CA ASN A 148 13.22 5.59 -6.68
C ASN A 148 12.96 6.00 -5.21
N GLY A 149 11.88 5.50 -4.62
CA GLY A 149 11.47 5.85 -3.26
C GLY A 149 10.86 7.25 -3.09
N LEU A 150 10.75 8.04 -4.16
CA LEU A 150 10.14 9.37 -4.15
C LEU A 150 8.65 9.31 -4.47
N GLY A 151 7.88 10.19 -3.85
CA GLY A 151 6.44 10.35 -4.10
C GLY A 151 5.58 9.31 -3.38
N GLY A 152 4.40 9.06 -3.95
CA GLY A 152 3.40 8.15 -3.39
C GLY A 152 2.03 8.84 -3.31
N CYS A 153 1.24 8.44 -2.31
CA CYS A 153 -0.10 8.98 -2.09
C CYS A 153 -0.22 9.54 -0.65
N PRO A 154 -0.72 8.81 0.36
CA PRO A 154 -0.97 9.40 1.67
C PRO A 154 0.32 9.77 2.40
N ASN A 155 1.42 9.08 2.10
CA ASN A 155 2.73 9.38 2.66
C ASN A 155 3.24 10.78 2.29
N VAL A 156 2.76 11.35 1.19
CA VAL A 156 3.12 12.68 0.68
C VAL A 156 1.97 13.68 0.65
N GLY A 157 0.85 13.40 1.33
CA GLY A 157 -0.26 14.36 1.47
C GLY A 157 -1.44 14.17 0.51
N GLY A 158 -1.41 13.17 -0.37
CA GLY A 158 -2.52 12.83 -1.26
C GLY A 158 -3.39 11.72 -0.69
N ILE A 159 -4.71 11.88 -0.64
CA ILE A 159 -5.59 10.80 -0.17
C ILE A 159 -5.46 9.54 -1.05
N CYS A 160 -5.53 8.37 -0.42
CA CYS A 160 -5.64 7.13 -1.18
C CYS A 160 -7.07 7.01 -1.73
N MET A 161 -7.21 6.94 -3.05
CA MET A 161 -8.50 6.79 -3.74
C MET A 161 -8.79 5.34 -4.16
N ALA A 162 -8.09 4.36 -3.57
CA ALA A 162 -8.29 2.94 -3.86
C ALA A 162 -8.05 2.50 -5.31
N CYS A 163 -7.17 3.18 -6.05
CA CYS A 163 -7.02 2.97 -7.49
C CYS A 163 -6.55 1.56 -7.91
N THR A 164 -6.10 0.72 -6.99
CA THR A 164 -5.68 -0.69 -7.22
C THR A 164 -6.79 -1.70 -6.93
N MET A 165 -7.96 -1.27 -6.47
CA MET A 165 -9.04 -2.14 -6.01
C MET A 165 -10.05 -2.43 -7.13
N PRO A 166 -10.67 -3.63 -7.16
CA PRO A 166 -11.71 -3.95 -8.16
C PRO A 166 -12.95 -3.05 -8.11
N GLY A 167 -13.22 -2.42 -6.96
CA GLY A 167 -14.35 -1.50 -6.80
C GLY A 167 -14.11 -0.08 -7.30
N PHE A 168 -12.91 0.23 -7.82
CA PHE A 168 -12.54 1.56 -8.25
C PHE A 168 -13.13 1.90 -9.64
N PRO A 169 -13.72 3.09 -9.84
CA PRO A 169 -13.84 4.20 -8.88
C PRO A 169 -15.14 4.21 -8.05
N ASP A 170 -16.20 3.55 -8.51
CA ASP A 170 -17.58 3.77 -8.02
C ASP A 170 -17.77 3.57 -6.52
N LYS A 171 -17.11 2.58 -5.90
CA LYS A 171 -17.27 2.29 -4.47
C LYS A 171 -16.61 3.34 -3.56
N TYR A 172 -15.75 4.17 -4.12
CA TYR A 172 -14.89 5.11 -3.37
C TYR A 172 -15.20 6.57 -3.72
N MET A 173 -16.19 6.82 -4.57
CA MET A 173 -16.69 8.16 -4.85
C MET A 173 -17.81 8.54 -3.86
N PRO A 174 -17.90 9.83 -3.44
CA PRO A 174 -16.98 10.92 -3.76
C PRO A 174 -15.65 10.77 -3.00
N PHE A 175 -14.51 10.87 -3.72
CA PHE A 175 -13.19 10.57 -3.14
C PHE A 175 -12.81 11.40 -1.93
N MET A 176 -13.27 12.66 -1.87
CA MET A 176 -12.97 13.58 -0.76
C MET A 176 -13.98 13.49 0.38
N GLY A 177 -14.97 12.58 0.29
CA GLY A 177 -15.92 12.33 1.37
C GLY A 177 -15.30 11.48 2.47
N GLU A 178 -15.70 11.70 3.73
CA GLU A 178 -15.35 10.79 4.81
C GLU A 178 -16.05 9.44 4.60
N ASP A 179 -15.32 8.35 4.36
CA ASP A 179 -15.88 7.00 4.36
C ASP A 179 -16.01 6.47 5.79
N TRP A 180 -17.22 5.99 6.14
CA TRP A 180 -17.49 5.50 7.48
C TRP A 180 -16.69 4.24 7.81
N LYS A 181 -16.37 3.37 6.84
CA LYS A 181 -15.64 2.12 7.09
C LYS A 181 -14.19 2.39 7.44
N SER A 182 -13.52 3.21 6.62
CA SER A 182 -12.16 3.70 6.89
C SER A 182 -12.09 4.51 8.19
N ASN A 183 -13.19 5.16 8.58
CA ASN A 183 -13.29 5.95 9.80
C ASN A 183 -13.69 5.18 11.06
N ALA A 184 -14.28 3.99 10.97
CA ALA A 184 -14.81 3.28 12.15
C ALA A 184 -13.73 3.03 13.21
N SER A 185 -12.52 2.64 12.78
CA SER A 185 -11.37 2.41 13.65
C SER A 185 -10.72 3.69 14.20
N THR A 186 -11.16 4.88 13.78
CA THR A 186 -10.63 6.16 14.30
C THR A 186 -11.18 6.55 15.67
N ILE A 187 -12.39 6.06 16.02
CA ILE A 187 -13.08 6.42 17.26
C ILE A 187 -12.32 5.90 18.50
N PRO A 188 -11.97 4.60 18.59
CA PRO A 188 -11.17 4.07 19.70
C PRO A 188 -9.82 4.77 19.83
N ALA A 189 -9.11 4.95 18.71
CA ALA A 189 -7.79 5.58 18.69
C ALA A 189 -7.85 7.01 19.25
N ARG A 190 -8.84 7.80 18.84
CA ARG A 190 -8.98 9.20 19.25
C ARG A 190 -9.43 9.38 20.70
N PHE A 191 -10.34 8.54 21.18
CA PHE A 191 -11.02 8.79 22.45
C PHE A 191 -10.69 7.82 23.59
N LEU A 192 -10.19 6.61 23.29
CA LEU A 192 -9.94 5.60 24.33
C LEU A 192 -8.47 5.60 24.79
N TYR A 193 -7.53 5.42 23.87
CA TYR A 193 -6.13 5.17 24.25
C TYR A 193 -5.12 6.15 23.66
N GLY A 194 -5.38 6.75 22.49
CA GLY A 194 -4.41 7.60 21.79
C GLY A 194 -3.82 8.72 22.64
N PRO A 195 -4.64 9.55 23.33
CA PRO A 195 -4.13 10.61 24.20
C PRO A 195 -3.25 10.11 25.35
N VAL A 196 -3.63 8.97 25.96
CA VAL A 196 -2.88 8.36 27.07
C VAL A 196 -1.54 7.84 26.59
N ILE A 197 -1.51 7.10 25.48
CA ILE A 197 -0.26 6.59 24.90
C ILE A 197 0.66 7.74 24.48
N LYS A 198 0.12 8.78 23.85
CA LYS A 198 0.90 9.98 23.47
C LYS A 198 1.49 10.67 24.70
N TYR A 199 0.73 10.79 25.78
CA TYR A 199 1.22 11.35 27.04
C TYR A 199 2.35 10.49 27.64
N LEU A 200 2.17 9.18 27.74
CA LEU A 200 3.17 8.26 28.31
C LEU A 200 4.47 8.25 27.49
N ARG A 201 4.38 8.22 26.16
CA ARG A 201 5.54 8.32 25.26
C ARG A 201 6.31 9.63 25.49
N ASN A 202 5.60 10.76 25.54
CA ASN A 202 6.22 12.07 25.79
C ASN A 202 6.78 12.21 27.22
N TRP A 203 6.21 11.51 28.19
CA TRP A 203 6.74 11.47 29.55
C TRP A 203 8.07 10.70 29.59
N GLU A 204 8.13 9.50 29.00
CA GLU A 204 9.34 8.68 28.96
C GLU A 204 10.49 9.39 28.23
N ILE A 205 10.20 10.02 27.07
CA ILE A 205 11.19 10.81 26.33
C ILE A 205 11.79 11.90 27.22
N ARG A 206 10.96 12.68 27.92
CA ARG A 206 11.44 13.79 28.77
C ARG A 206 12.17 13.34 30.03
N HIS A 207 11.81 12.20 30.60
CA HIS A 207 12.32 11.77 31.91
C HIS A 207 13.50 10.80 31.80
N SER A 208 13.64 10.12 30.67
CA SER A 208 14.60 9.04 30.46
C SER A 208 15.32 9.20 29.12
N GLY A 209 14.58 9.28 28.01
CA GLY A 209 15.15 9.30 26.65
C GLY A 209 16.09 10.47 26.34
N ASP A 210 15.68 11.70 26.67
CA ASP A 210 16.45 12.93 26.41
C ASP A 210 17.49 13.23 27.50
N ARG A 211 17.64 12.34 28.50
CA ARG A 211 18.61 12.55 29.58
C ARG A 211 19.88 11.79 29.30
N GLU A 212 20.98 12.53 29.19
CA GLU A 212 22.29 11.91 29.09
C GLU A 212 22.63 11.09 30.34
N PRO A 213 23.34 9.97 30.17
CA PRO A 213 23.77 9.19 31.30
C PRO A 213 24.77 9.97 32.17
N ALA A 214 24.72 9.74 33.49
CA ALA A 214 25.43 10.53 34.51
C ALA A 214 26.96 10.61 34.37
N TRP A 215 27.58 9.70 33.59
CA TRP A 215 29.02 9.68 33.35
C TRP A 215 29.50 10.57 32.20
N ARG A 216 28.59 11.15 31.39
CA ARG A 216 28.91 12.15 30.36
C ARG A 216 28.96 13.54 30.99
N ARG A 217 30.05 13.84 31.70
CA ARG A 217 30.28 15.15 32.30
C ARG A 217 31.76 15.51 32.32
N PRO A 218 32.13 16.80 32.21
CA PRO A 218 33.52 17.22 32.31
C PRO A 218 34.07 16.92 33.71
N GLY A 219 35.30 16.42 33.77
CA GLY A 219 36.00 16.16 35.03
C GLY A 219 37.28 15.33 34.84
N ALA A 220 38.20 15.43 35.80
CA ALA A 220 39.47 14.69 35.77
C ALA A 220 39.33 13.19 36.10
N GLN A 221 38.20 12.78 36.68
CA GLN A 221 37.93 11.39 37.04
C GLN A 221 37.11 10.70 35.95
N LEU A 222 37.59 9.55 35.46
CA LEU A 222 36.85 8.71 34.53
C LEU A 222 35.72 7.96 35.25
N ARG A 223 34.48 8.20 34.83
CA ARG A 223 33.25 7.68 35.49
C ARG A 223 32.45 6.72 34.62
N THR A 224 32.98 6.35 33.47
CA THR A 224 32.35 5.44 32.50
C THR A 224 32.35 3.98 32.96
N GLY A 225 33.00 3.67 34.09
CA GLY A 225 33.24 2.30 34.55
C GLY A 225 34.51 1.66 33.97
N TYR A 226 35.24 2.35 33.09
CA TYR A 226 36.53 1.87 32.59
C TYR A 226 37.60 1.86 33.69
N ARG A 227 38.32 0.75 33.77
CA ARG A 227 39.48 0.57 34.65
C ARG A 227 40.73 0.42 33.77
N PRO A 228 41.66 1.39 33.76
CA PRO A 228 42.91 1.24 33.01
C PRO A 228 43.69 0.05 33.57
N HIS A 229 44.23 -0.78 32.67
CA HIS A 229 44.99 -1.99 33.01
C HIS A 229 46.50 -1.75 33.17
N TRP A 230 46.95 -0.53 32.87
CA TRP A 230 48.29 -0.03 33.13
C TRP A 230 48.22 0.92 34.33
N ARG A 231 48.96 0.60 35.40
CA ARG A 231 49.28 1.50 36.51
C ARG A 231 50.78 1.42 36.76
#